data_AF-A0AA37F788-F1
#
_entry.id   AF-A0AA37F788-F1
#
_cell.length_a   1.000
_cell.length_b   1.000
_cell.length_c   1.000
_cell.angle_alpha   90.00
_cell.angle_beta   90.00
_cell.angle_gamma   90.00
#
_symmetry.space_group_name_H-M   'P 1'
#
loop_
_entity.id
_entity.type
_entity.pdbx_description
1 polymer ?
#
loop_
_entity_poly.entity_id
_entity_poly.type
_entity_poly.pdbx_seq_one_letter_code
_entity_poly.pdbx_strand_id
1 'polypeptide(L)'
;MLTMATRPKPTTGRAADMTDAEWEAFCARKDAGRAAAHAGQMKAATALQEHPELVDGFRVFAARMHPYSIGNALRIFGQDPSATRVDARFFWGGNDRRIREDAAPVWIYAPKVERTRTEEVVDPKTGQTETVEEHYSTWPVEDVYPVSATVPKNGPCIFCDTPEGGTCPQECAAMQPAAGPIPSRDDVVEVLDKTLKAVGGFDTSGLDELPDPFPDGATTPGLTWNTLSVIRPAAKGKGKDKTRRYRFLYEADLETGRIRYAVAGFGVIWLGPDTYAYGGSDPDKLRVEYGDMRPTSDYRITNGSMPAPHAPVVYGITLGGYTVVSPDRRTEDSRFWLNVWRVGSYHRSVPDATRDHVAQVVRQLIDHYESCPERADVEAAHARLHAPQRAAEHADKAAKLRAKMADLQAKLTAEESAAAAQAALIGGSE
;
A
#
# COMPACT_ATOMS: atom_id res chain seq x y z
N MET A 1 -22.73 -54.61 -23.46
CA MET A 1 -22.57 -53.66 -22.33
C MET A 1 -21.19 -53.03 -22.46
N LEU A 2 -21.09 -51.85 -23.06
CA LEU A 2 -19.85 -51.06 -23.06
C LEU A 2 -19.76 -50.34 -21.71
N THR A 3 -18.85 -50.80 -20.86
CA THR A 3 -18.40 -50.04 -19.70
C THR A 3 -17.84 -48.71 -20.20
N MET A 4 -18.57 -47.62 -20.00
CA MET A 4 -18.05 -46.28 -20.23
C MET A 4 -16.89 -46.08 -19.27
N ALA A 5 -15.67 -46.12 -19.80
CA ALA A 5 -14.48 -45.76 -19.03
C ALA A 5 -14.69 -44.34 -18.51
N THR A 6 -14.85 -44.21 -17.20
CA THR A 6 -14.93 -42.91 -16.53
C THR A 6 -13.64 -42.16 -16.85
N ARG A 7 -13.75 -41.04 -17.57
CA ARG A 7 -12.62 -40.14 -17.83
C ARG A 7 -11.91 -39.87 -16.50
N PRO A 8 -10.58 -40.04 -16.41
CA PRO A 8 -9.85 -39.71 -15.20
C PRO A 8 -10.14 -38.26 -14.80
N LYS A 9 -10.54 -38.05 -13.53
CA LYS A 9 -10.81 -36.71 -13.02
C LYS A 9 -9.52 -35.88 -13.13
N PRO A 10 -9.59 -34.63 -13.62
CA PRO A 10 -8.41 -33.78 -13.71
C PRO A 10 -7.78 -33.61 -12.32
N THR A 11 -6.53 -34.05 -12.16
CA THR A 11 -5.72 -33.91 -10.93
C THR A 11 -5.00 -32.56 -10.85
N THR A 12 -5.20 -31.69 -11.86
CA THR A 12 -4.52 -30.40 -11.97
C THR A 12 -5.00 -29.44 -10.88
N GLY A 13 -4.22 -29.33 -9.81
CA GLY A 13 -4.50 -28.47 -8.66
C GLY A 13 -4.60 -29.20 -7.32
N ARG A 14 -4.56 -30.55 -7.34
CA ARG A 14 -4.40 -31.33 -6.12
C ARG A 14 -2.98 -31.12 -5.59
N ALA A 15 -2.86 -30.68 -4.34
CA ALA A 15 -1.56 -30.66 -3.67
C ALA A 15 -1.04 -32.10 -3.56
N ALA A 16 0.26 -32.31 -3.77
CA ALA A 16 0.84 -33.66 -3.88
C ALA A 16 0.60 -34.53 -2.62
N ASP A 17 0.31 -33.89 -1.50
CA ASP A 17 0.05 -34.45 -0.17
C ASP A 17 -1.44 -34.57 0.18
N MET A 18 -2.35 -34.05 -0.66
CA MET A 18 -3.79 -34.08 -0.38
C MET A 18 -4.36 -35.48 -0.60
N THR A 19 -5.08 -36.03 0.38
CA THR A 19 -5.81 -37.31 0.28
C THR A 19 -7.00 -37.21 -0.68
N ASP A 20 -7.55 -38.36 -1.10
CA ASP A 20 -8.73 -38.38 -2.00
C ASP A 20 -9.95 -37.72 -1.34
N ALA A 21 -10.14 -37.96 -0.04
CA ALA A 21 -11.24 -37.39 0.74
C ALA A 21 -11.09 -35.86 0.86
N GLU A 22 -9.89 -35.35 1.10
CA GLU A 22 -9.63 -33.90 1.13
C GLU A 22 -9.84 -33.26 -0.25
N TRP A 23 -9.46 -33.95 -1.32
CA TRP A 23 -9.69 -33.48 -2.69
C TRP A 23 -11.18 -33.45 -3.03
N GLU A 24 -11.94 -34.48 -2.67
CA GLU A 24 -13.38 -34.51 -2.85
C GLU A 24 -14.08 -33.39 -2.05
N ALA A 25 -13.69 -33.18 -0.79
CA ALA A 25 -14.20 -32.08 0.03
C ALA A 25 -13.84 -30.71 -0.57
N PHE A 26 -12.63 -30.55 -1.12
CA PHE A 26 -12.21 -29.35 -1.82
C PHE A 26 -13.06 -29.08 -3.06
N CYS A 27 -13.28 -30.09 -3.91
CA CYS A 27 -14.13 -29.99 -5.09
C CYS A 27 -15.57 -29.64 -4.71
N ALA A 28 -16.16 -30.36 -3.76
CA ALA A 28 -17.52 -30.10 -3.27
C ALA A 28 -17.67 -28.67 -2.75
N ARG A 29 -16.68 -28.17 -2.01
CA ARG A 29 -16.65 -26.77 -1.54
C ARG A 29 -16.58 -25.77 -2.69
N LYS A 30 -15.73 -26.01 -3.70
CA LYS A 30 -15.62 -25.13 -4.87
C LYS A 30 -16.89 -25.16 -5.73
N ASP A 31 -17.54 -26.31 -5.90
CA ASP A 31 -18.81 -26.40 -6.60
C ASP A 31 -19.94 -25.69 -5.85
N ALA A 32 -20.01 -25.84 -4.52
CA ALA A 32 -20.90 -25.05 -3.67
C ALA A 32 -20.62 -23.54 -3.78
N GLY A 33 -19.35 -23.14 -3.81
CA GLY A 33 -18.94 -21.75 -4.03
C GLY A 33 -19.37 -21.21 -5.40
N ARG A 34 -19.29 -22.03 -6.45
CA ARG A 34 -19.78 -21.67 -7.79
C ARG A 34 -21.29 -21.46 -7.80
N ALA A 35 -22.03 -22.36 -7.15
CA ALA A 35 -23.47 -22.22 -6.99
C ALA A 35 -23.84 -20.95 -6.19
N ALA A 36 -23.12 -20.67 -5.09
CA ALA A 36 -23.32 -19.46 -4.29
C ALA A 36 -23.02 -18.17 -5.06
N ALA A 37 -21.92 -18.12 -5.83
CA ALA A 37 -21.59 -16.99 -6.68
C ALA A 37 -22.67 -16.74 -7.74
N HIS A 38 -23.14 -17.79 -8.41
CA HIS A 38 -24.21 -17.69 -9.39
C HIS A 38 -25.53 -17.25 -8.75
N ALA A 39 -25.91 -17.83 -7.62
CA ALA A 39 -27.12 -17.46 -6.87
C ALA A 39 -27.08 -16.00 -6.41
N GLY A 40 -25.93 -15.53 -5.91
CA GLY A 40 -25.72 -14.13 -5.56
C GLY A 40 -25.88 -13.20 -6.75
N GLN A 41 -25.29 -13.54 -7.90
CA GLN A 41 -25.43 -12.77 -9.13
C GLN A 41 -26.89 -12.67 -9.58
N MET A 42 -27.61 -13.80 -9.63
CA MET A 42 -29.02 -13.84 -10.03
C MET A 42 -29.90 -13.06 -9.06
N LYS A 43 -29.70 -13.24 -7.75
CA LYS A 43 -30.44 -12.49 -6.71
C LYS A 43 -30.28 -10.98 -6.88
N ALA A 44 -29.05 -10.51 -7.07
CA ALA A 44 -28.80 -9.09 -7.29
C ALA A 44 -29.39 -8.59 -8.61
N ALA A 45 -29.23 -9.33 -9.71
CA ALA A 45 -29.76 -8.94 -11.01
C ALA A 45 -31.29 -8.86 -11.01
N THR A 46 -31.98 -9.85 -10.43
CA THR A 46 -33.44 -9.83 -10.29
C THR A 46 -33.91 -8.67 -9.43
N ALA A 47 -33.24 -8.39 -8.31
CA ALA A 47 -33.58 -7.23 -7.47
C ALA A 47 -33.43 -5.89 -8.23
N LEU A 48 -32.39 -5.74 -9.04
CA LEU A 48 -32.18 -4.54 -9.87
C LEU A 48 -33.18 -4.44 -11.03
N GLN A 49 -33.70 -5.57 -11.53
CA GLN A 49 -34.77 -5.60 -12.54
C GLN A 49 -36.13 -5.22 -11.95
N GLU A 50 -36.44 -5.72 -10.75
CA GLU A 50 -37.69 -5.39 -10.04
C GLU A 50 -37.68 -3.96 -9.49
N HIS A 51 -36.49 -3.42 -9.22
CA HIS A 51 -36.28 -2.09 -8.66
C HIS A 51 -35.18 -1.33 -9.43
N PRO A 52 -35.48 -0.81 -10.64
CA PRO A 52 -34.52 -0.06 -11.45
C PRO A 52 -33.89 1.14 -10.73
N GLU A 53 -34.57 1.72 -9.75
CA GLU A 53 -34.06 2.81 -8.91
C GLU A 53 -32.82 2.44 -8.08
N LEU A 54 -32.57 1.14 -7.88
CA LEU A 54 -31.40 0.65 -7.15
C LEU A 54 -30.14 0.57 -8.02
N VAL A 55 -30.25 0.70 -9.35
CA VAL A 55 -29.12 0.60 -10.29
C VAL A 55 -28.02 1.60 -9.94
N ASP A 56 -28.36 2.84 -9.61
CA ASP A 56 -27.36 3.85 -9.24
C ASP A 56 -26.70 3.57 -7.89
N GLY A 57 -27.44 2.99 -6.94
CA GLY A 57 -26.87 2.48 -5.69
C GLY A 57 -25.86 1.35 -5.95
N PHE A 58 -26.18 0.44 -6.87
CA PHE A 58 -25.26 -0.61 -7.31
C PHE A 58 -24.04 -0.05 -8.06
N ARG A 59 -24.19 0.98 -8.92
CA ARG A 59 -23.06 1.65 -9.58
C ARG A 59 -22.07 2.20 -8.56
N VAL A 60 -22.55 2.88 -7.52
CA VAL A 60 -21.73 3.36 -6.41
C VAL A 60 -21.06 2.20 -5.65
N PHE A 61 -21.77 1.10 -5.41
CA PHE A 61 -21.19 -0.09 -4.80
C PHE A 61 -20.07 -0.70 -5.67
N ALA A 62 -20.31 -0.87 -6.97
CA ALA A 62 -19.38 -1.46 -7.92
C ALA A 62 -18.08 -0.64 -8.04
N ALA A 63 -18.19 0.69 -8.03
CA ALA A 63 -17.05 1.60 -8.02
C ALA A 63 -16.09 1.35 -6.84
N ARG A 64 -16.65 1.07 -5.65
CA ARG A 64 -15.87 0.79 -4.42
C ARG A 64 -15.18 -0.57 -4.45
N MET A 65 -15.67 -1.49 -5.29
CA MET A 65 -15.10 -2.82 -5.49
C MET A 65 -13.98 -2.83 -6.54
N HIS A 66 -13.51 -1.69 -7.04
CA HIS A 66 -12.36 -1.66 -7.94
C HIS A 66 -11.14 -2.36 -7.27
N PRO A 67 -10.47 -3.33 -7.94
CA PRO A 67 -10.44 -3.57 -9.39
C PRO A 67 -11.33 -4.72 -9.90
N TYR A 68 -12.34 -5.17 -9.15
CA TYR A 68 -13.23 -6.25 -9.61
C TYR A 68 -14.08 -5.80 -10.81
N SER A 69 -14.38 -6.74 -11.72
CA SER A 69 -15.35 -6.49 -12.79
C SER A 69 -16.76 -6.28 -12.24
N ILE A 70 -17.61 -5.56 -12.98
CA ILE A 70 -19.01 -5.30 -12.60
C ILE A 70 -19.76 -6.61 -12.30
N GLY A 71 -19.53 -7.67 -13.08
CA GLY A 71 -20.12 -8.99 -12.80
C GLY A 71 -19.68 -9.59 -11.47
N ASN A 72 -18.44 -9.39 -11.03
CA ASN A 72 -18.00 -9.79 -9.69
C ASN A 72 -18.53 -8.86 -8.60
N ALA A 73 -18.62 -7.56 -8.85
CA ALA A 73 -19.30 -6.63 -7.94
C ALA A 73 -20.76 -7.04 -7.73
N LEU A 74 -21.47 -7.46 -8.78
CA LEU A 74 -22.86 -7.95 -8.70
C LEU A 74 -22.97 -9.22 -7.84
N ARG A 75 -22.01 -10.13 -7.95
CA ARG A 75 -21.93 -11.34 -7.11
C ARG A 75 -21.70 -11.01 -5.65
N ILE A 76 -20.81 -10.07 -5.37
CA ILE A 76 -20.53 -9.61 -4.02
C ILE A 76 -21.78 -8.94 -3.46
N PHE A 77 -22.41 -8.03 -4.22
CA PHE A 77 -23.61 -7.31 -3.81
C PHE A 77 -24.77 -8.24 -3.43
N GLY A 78 -25.01 -9.31 -4.20
CA GLY A 78 -26.07 -10.26 -3.89
C GLY A 78 -25.83 -11.13 -2.65
N GLN A 79 -24.55 -11.34 -2.28
CA GLN A 79 -24.15 -12.12 -1.10
C GLN A 79 -23.99 -11.24 0.14
N ASP A 80 -23.38 -10.07 0.01
CA ASP A 80 -23.13 -9.08 1.05
C ASP A 80 -23.16 -7.65 0.46
N PRO A 81 -24.33 -6.99 0.45
CA PRO A 81 -24.46 -5.61 -0.05
C PRO A 81 -23.83 -4.57 0.89
N SER A 82 -23.42 -4.96 2.10
CA SER A 82 -22.77 -4.08 3.08
C SER A 82 -21.24 -4.05 2.96
N ALA A 83 -20.67 -4.91 2.13
CA ALA A 83 -19.23 -4.97 1.93
C ALA A 83 -18.70 -3.61 1.44
N THR A 84 -17.71 -3.06 2.15
CA THR A 84 -17.01 -1.84 1.74
C THR A 84 -15.74 -2.13 0.94
N ARG A 85 -15.15 -3.30 1.18
CA ARG A 85 -13.97 -3.82 0.52
C ARG A 85 -13.90 -5.32 0.73
N VAL A 86 -13.55 -6.07 -0.31
CA VAL A 86 -13.30 -7.52 -0.23
C VAL A 86 -11.90 -7.83 -0.76
N ASP A 87 -11.31 -8.89 -0.25
CA ASP A 87 -10.05 -9.42 -0.78
C ASP A 87 -9.92 -10.92 -0.47
N ALA A 88 -9.05 -11.61 -1.21
CA ALA A 88 -8.76 -13.02 -0.93
C ALA A 88 -7.93 -13.17 0.35
N ARG A 89 -8.02 -14.34 0.99
CA ARG A 89 -7.29 -14.68 2.22
C ARG A 89 -5.81 -14.31 2.21
N PHE A 90 -5.15 -14.58 1.08
CA PHE A 90 -3.72 -14.29 0.91
C PHE A 90 -3.40 -12.79 1.00
N PHE A 91 -4.22 -11.94 0.37
CA PHE A 91 -3.98 -10.51 0.31
C PHE A 91 -4.30 -9.80 1.64
N TRP A 92 -5.26 -10.30 2.42
CA TRP A 92 -5.47 -9.80 3.79
C TRP A 92 -4.25 -9.96 4.68
N GLY A 93 -3.54 -11.09 4.58
CA GLY A 93 -2.27 -11.30 5.27
C GLY A 93 -1.21 -10.28 4.86
N GLY A 94 -1.23 -9.83 3.60
CA GLY A 94 -0.37 -8.76 3.09
C GLY A 94 -0.72 -7.38 3.65
N ASN A 95 -1.93 -7.18 4.19
CA ASN A 95 -2.42 -5.95 4.79
C ASN A 95 -2.34 -5.95 6.34
N ASP A 96 -1.59 -6.89 6.93
CA ASP A 96 -1.55 -7.14 8.39
C ASP A 96 -2.94 -7.40 8.98
N ARG A 97 -3.75 -8.18 8.27
CA ARG A 97 -5.05 -8.65 8.74
C ARG A 97 -5.15 -10.15 8.60
N ARG A 98 -5.97 -10.77 9.45
CA ARG A 98 -6.38 -12.16 9.33
C ARG A 98 -7.90 -12.24 9.28
N ILE A 99 -8.40 -13.22 8.56
CA ILE A 99 -9.83 -13.52 8.53
C ILE A 99 -10.22 -14.12 9.89
N ARG A 100 -11.39 -13.73 10.42
CA ARG A 100 -11.93 -14.31 11.66
C ARG A 100 -12.32 -15.78 11.42
N GLU A 101 -12.22 -16.62 12.44
CA GLU A 101 -12.49 -18.06 12.28
C GLU A 101 -13.97 -18.34 11.94
N ASP A 102 -14.88 -17.48 12.36
CA ASP A 102 -16.32 -17.54 12.11
C ASP A 102 -16.77 -16.87 10.79
N ALA A 103 -15.83 -16.30 10.03
CA ALA A 103 -16.16 -15.53 8.84
C ALA A 103 -16.67 -16.41 7.69
N ALA A 104 -17.86 -16.09 7.19
CA ALA A 104 -18.37 -16.64 5.94
C ALA A 104 -17.66 -15.99 4.73
N PRO A 105 -17.26 -16.76 3.71
CA PRO A 105 -16.72 -16.22 2.47
C PRO A 105 -17.82 -15.67 1.57
N VAL A 106 -17.44 -14.69 0.74
CA VAL A 106 -18.16 -14.28 -0.46
C VAL A 106 -17.48 -14.94 -1.67
N TRP A 107 -18.26 -15.56 -2.54
CA TRP A 107 -17.73 -16.27 -3.70
C TRP A 107 -17.77 -15.43 -4.97
N ILE A 108 -16.66 -15.39 -5.69
CA ILE A 108 -16.52 -14.71 -6.98
C ILE A 108 -15.91 -15.63 -8.03
N TYR A 109 -15.97 -15.25 -9.30
CA TYR A 109 -15.15 -15.89 -10.34
C TYR A 109 -13.83 -15.13 -10.48
N ALA A 110 -12.73 -15.83 -10.31
CA ALA A 110 -11.41 -15.32 -10.62
C ALA A 110 -11.20 -15.25 -12.14
N PRO A 111 -10.21 -14.46 -12.62
CA PRO A 111 -9.89 -14.36 -14.04
C PRO A 111 -9.70 -15.72 -14.68
N LYS A 112 -10.10 -15.82 -15.96
CA LYS A 112 -9.93 -17.02 -16.78
C LYS A 112 -8.48 -17.50 -16.70
N VAL A 113 -8.30 -18.74 -16.29
CA VAL A 113 -6.99 -19.39 -16.30
C VAL A 113 -6.97 -20.32 -17.50
N GLU A 114 -6.06 -20.04 -18.43
CA GLU A 114 -5.75 -20.90 -19.56
C GLU A 114 -4.53 -21.73 -19.21
N ARG A 115 -4.64 -23.05 -19.35
CA ARG A 115 -3.55 -23.99 -19.09
C ARG A 115 -3.46 -24.96 -20.25
N THR A 116 -2.23 -25.22 -20.67
CA THR A 116 -1.90 -26.35 -21.53
C THR A 116 -1.43 -27.47 -20.63
N ARG A 117 -2.05 -28.64 -20.76
CA ARG A 117 -1.57 -29.86 -20.12
C ARG A 117 -1.07 -30.79 -21.20
N THR A 118 0.16 -31.24 -21.03
CA THR A 118 0.73 -32.28 -21.86
C THR A 118 0.51 -33.62 -21.16
N GLU A 119 -0.25 -34.51 -21.78
CA GLU A 119 -0.41 -35.89 -21.31
C GLU A 119 0.20 -36.85 -22.32
N GLU A 120 0.95 -37.82 -21.83
CA GLU A 120 1.34 -38.99 -22.61
C GLU A 120 0.14 -39.93 -22.68
N VAL A 121 -0.50 -40.01 -23.84
CA VAL A 121 -1.65 -40.88 -24.09
C VAL A 121 -1.21 -42.00 -25.02
N VAL A 122 -1.41 -43.25 -24.60
CA VAL A 122 -1.16 -44.40 -25.48
C VAL A 122 -2.29 -44.47 -26.49
N ASP A 123 -1.98 -44.30 -27.78
CA ASP A 123 -2.96 -44.44 -28.85
C ASP A 123 -3.48 -45.88 -28.85
N PRO A 124 -4.80 -46.10 -28.63
CA PRO A 124 -5.37 -47.43 -28.56
C PRO A 124 -5.28 -48.22 -29.88
N LYS A 125 -5.02 -47.55 -31.02
CA LYS A 125 -4.88 -48.21 -32.32
C LYS A 125 -3.45 -48.63 -32.63
N THR A 126 -2.47 -47.80 -32.28
CA THR A 126 -1.06 -48.02 -32.63
C THR A 126 -0.24 -48.58 -31.48
N GLY A 127 -0.73 -48.45 -30.24
CA GLY A 127 0.01 -48.77 -29.02
C GLY A 127 1.19 -47.83 -28.75
N GLN A 128 1.36 -46.78 -29.56
CA GLN A 128 2.42 -45.79 -29.37
C GLN A 128 1.98 -44.73 -28.36
N THR A 129 2.89 -44.32 -27.49
CA THR A 129 2.67 -43.19 -26.60
C THR A 129 2.80 -41.90 -27.39
N GLU A 130 1.71 -41.16 -27.53
CA GLU A 130 1.70 -39.84 -28.13
C GLU A 130 1.56 -38.77 -27.06
N THR A 131 2.33 -37.70 -27.21
CA THR A 131 2.26 -36.53 -26.35
C THR A 131 1.12 -35.63 -26.84
N VAL A 132 -0.01 -35.64 -26.14
CA VAL A 132 -1.19 -34.83 -26.47
C VAL A 132 -1.20 -33.57 -25.61
N GLU A 133 -1.23 -32.40 -26.25
CA GLU A 133 -1.46 -31.12 -25.57
C GLU A 133 -2.97 -30.84 -25.50
N GLU A 134 -3.53 -30.88 -24.31
CA GLU A 134 -4.91 -30.46 -24.03
C GLU A 134 -4.90 -29.02 -23.49
N HIS A 135 -5.48 -28.11 -24.27
CA HIS A 135 -5.76 -26.75 -23.82
C HIS A 135 -7.10 -26.72 -23.10
N TYR A 136 -7.10 -26.34 -21.82
CA TYR A 136 -8.33 -26.07 -21.09
C TYR A 136 -8.34 -24.65 -20.56
N SER A 137 -9.53 -24.07 -20.56
CA SER A 137 -9.78 -22.82 -19.89
C SER A 137 -10.82 -23.01 -18.80
N THR A 138 -10.53 -22.46 -17.63
CA THR A 138 -11.46 -22.52 -16.50
C THR A 138 -11.60 -21.14 -15.90
N TRP A 139 -12.81 -20.84 -15.42
CA TRP A 139 -13.08 -19.69 -14.58
C TRP A 139 -13.11 -20.20 -13.14
N PRO A 140 -11.96 -20.19 -12.43
CA PRO A 140 -11.93 -20.68 -11.07
C PRO A 140 -12.83 -19.80 -10.20
N VAL A 141 -13.44 -20.40 -9.20
CA VAL A 141 -14.16 -19.66 -8.16
C VAL A 141 -13.26 -19.47 -6.97
N GLU A 142 -13.26 -18.28 -6.40
CA GLU A 142 -12.44 -17.93 -5.24
C GLU A 142 -13.28 -17.38 -4.11
N ASP A 143 -12.86 -17.70 -2.89
CA ASP A 143 -13.40 -17.12 -1.67
C ASP A 143 -12.68 -15.80 -1.36
N VAL A 144 -13.46 -14.72 -1.35
CA VAL A 144 -13.04 -13.42 -0.86
C VAL A 144 -13.79 -13.11 0.43
N TYR A 145 -13.21 -12.24 1.26
CA TYR A 145 -13.77 -11.91 2.56
C TYR A 145 -13.89 -10.40 2.67
N PRO A 146 -15.02 -9.87 3.14
CA PRO A 146 -15.16 -8.44 3.39
C PRO A 146 -14.22 -8.01 4.51
N VAL A 147 -13.80 -6.75 4.52
CA VAL A 147 -12.90 -6.24 5.54
C VAL A 147 -13.49 -6.33 6.96
N SER A 148 -14.82 -6.26 7.09
CA SER A 148 -15.57 -6.51 8.33
C SER A 148 -15.44 -7.93 8.87
N ALA A 149 -15.05 -8.89 8.02
CA ALA A 149 -14.76 -10.27 8.40
C ALA A 149 -13.29 -10.50 8.78
N THR A 150 -12.51 -9.42 8.93
CA THR A 150 -11.08 -9.50 9.24
C THR A 150 -10.73 -8.70 10.49
N VAL A 151 -9.66 -9.10 11.17
CA VAL A 151 -9.10 -8.43 12.36
C VAL A 151 -7.61 -8.17 12.16
N PRO A 152 -7.01 -7.18 12.84
CA PRO A 152 -5.58 -6.92 12.79
C PRO A 152 -4.76 -8.16 13.16
N LYS A 153 -3.61 -8.31 12.51
CA LYS A 153 -2.64 -9.39 12.69
C LYS A 153 -1.26 -8.78 12.87
N ASN A 154 -0.40 -9.39 13.70
CA ASN A 154 0.97 -8.95 13.95
C ASN A 154 1.08 -7.59 14.70
N GLY A 155 0.06 -7.24 15.49
CA GLY A 155 0.02 -6.00 16.26
C GLY A 155 -1.28 -5.19 16.10
N PRO A 156 -1.35 -4.01 16.73
CA PRO A 156 -2.50 -3.12 16.63
C PRO A 156 -2.69 -2.57 15.20
N CYS A 157 -3.91 -2.19 14.86
CA CYS A 157 -4.24 -1.62 13.56
C CYS A 157 -3.56 -0.25 13.36
N ILE A 158 -2.76 -0.11 12.31
CA ILE A 158 -2.04 1.14 11.97
C ILE A 158 -2.95 2.36 11.68
N PHE A 159 -4.26 2.14 11.56
CA PHE A 159 -5.24 3.17 11.22
C PHE A 159 -6.12 3.60 12.39
N CYS A 160 -6.22 2.80 13.46
CA CYS A 160 -7.16 3.07 14.55
C CYS A 160 -6.75 2.47 15.90
N ASP A 161 -5.54 1.91 16.01
CA ASP A 161 -4.98 1.30 17.23
C ASP A 161 -5.77 0.13 17.83
N THR A 162 -6.79 -0.39 17.13
CA THR A 162 -7.49 -1.61 17.56
C THR A 162 -6.47 -2.74 17.78
N PRO A 163 -6.45 -3.38 18.95
CA PRO A 163 -5.45 -4.40 19.27
C PRO A 163 -5.52 -5.60 18.33
N GLU A 164 -4.45 -6.39 18.28
CA GLU A 164 -4.41 -7.62 17.49
C GLU A 164 -5.59 -8.54 17.83
N GLY A 165 -6.27 -9.04 16.80
CA GLY A 165 -7.46 -9.89 16.96
C GLY A 165 -8.76 -9.15 17.26
N GLY A 166 -8.73 -7.83 17.54
CA GLY A 166 -9.92 -7.02 17.79
C GLY A 166 -10.66 -6.58 16.52
N THR A 167 -11.96 -6.30 16.62
CA THR A 167 -12.75 -5.76 15.51
C THR A 167 -12.53 -4.25 15.42
N CYS A 168 -12.08 -3.78 14.25
CA CYS A 168 -11.91 -2.36 14.00
C CYS A 168 -13.28 -1.65 14.00
N PRO A 169 -13.37 -0.42 14.53
CA PRO A 169 -14.60 0.36 14.48
C PRO A 169 -14.89 0.80 13.04
N GLN A 170 -16.15 1.15 12.73
CA GLN A 170 -16.58 1.40 11.35
C GLN A 170 -15.87 2.60 10.73
N GLU A 171 -15.56 3.62 11.52
CA GLU A 171 -14.80 4.82 11.12
C GLU A 171 -13.33 4.55 10.82
N CYS A 172 -12.80 3.36 11.16
CA CYS A 172 -11.42 3.01 10.84
C CYS A 172 -11.19 3.07 9.32
N ALA A 173 -10.10 3.70 8.91
CA ALA A 173 -9.76 3.84 7.50
C ALA A 173 -9.67 2.49 6.75
N ALA A 174 -9.32 1.40 7.45
CA ALA A 174 -9.35 0.06 6.85
C ALA A 174 -10.77 -0.41 6.48
N MET A 175 -11.79 0.04 7.22
CA MET A 175 -13.20 -0.31 7.07
C MET A 175 -13.93 0.58 6.07
N GLN A 176 -13.38 1.77 5.79
CA GLN A 176 -13.97 2.74 4.87
C GLN A 176 -13.89 2.28 3.41
N PRO A 177 -14.90 2.61 2.58
CA PRO A 177 -14.90 2.27 1.17
C PRO A 177 -13.77 2.99 0.42
N ALA A 178 -13.24 2.32 -0.61
CA ALA A 178 -12.31 2.95 -1.53
C ALA A 178 -13.05 3.89 -2.50
N ALA A 179 -12.46 5.03 -2.81
CA ALA A 179 -12.90 5.82 -3.96
C ALA A 179 -12.62 5.05 -5.26
N GLY A 180 -13.52 5.18 -6.22
CA GLY A 180 -13.38 4.54 -7.53
C GLY A 180 -14.31 5.14 -8.58
N PRO A 181 -14.00 4.95 -9.87
CA PRO A 181 -14.84 5.43 -10.97
C PRO A 181 -16.19 4.71 -10.95
N ILE A 182 -17.27 5.47 -11.09
CA ILE A 182 -18.64 4.96 -11.18
C ILE A 182 -18.82 4.41 -12.60
N PRO A 183 -19.16 3.11 -12.77
CA PRO A 183 -19.43 2.56 -14.10
C PRO A 183 -20.65 3.26 -14.72
N SER A 184 -20.72 3.32 -16.05
CA SER A 184 -21.89 3.89 -16.72
C SER A 184 -23.13 3.02 -16.48
N ARG A 185 -24.33 3.58 -16.71
CA ARG A 185 -25.56 2.76 -16.67
C ARG A 185 -25.52 1.67 -17.74
N ASP A 186 -25.03 1.99 -18.93
CA ASP A 186 -24.89 1.05 -20.05
C ASP A 186 -24.02 -0.15 -19.69
N ASP A 187 -22.88 0.07 -19.02
CA ASP A 187 -22.01 -1.03 -18.56
C ASP A 187 -22.75 -1.97 -17.58
N VAL A 188 -23.59 -1.41 -16.71
CA VAL A 188 -24.39 -2.19 -15.77
C VAL A 188 -25.51 -2.93 -16.50
N VAL A 189 -26.22 -2.26 -17.41
CA VAL A 189 -27.27 -2.87 -18.24
C VAL A 189 -26.73 -4.03 -19.05
N GLU A 190 -25.56 -3.93 -19.68
CA GLU A 190 -24.94 -5.03 -20.42
C GLU A 190 -24.73 -6.27 -19.52
N VAL A 191 -24.24 -6.05 -18.30
CA VAL A 191 -24.01 -7.13 -17.34
C VAL A 191 -25.33 -7.73 -16.85
N LEU A 192 -26.35 -6.91 -16.62
CA LEU A 192 -27.68 -7.35 -16.20
C LEU A 192 -28.37 -8.16 -17.30
N ASP A 193 -28.39 -7.66 -18.54
CA ASP A 193 -28.96 -8.37 -19.69
C ASP A 193 -28.30 -9.72 -19.90
N LYS A 194 -26.96 -9.77 -19.87
CA LYS A 194 -26.22 -11.03 -19.97
C LYS A 194 -26.55 -12.01 -18.84
N THR A 195 -26.78 -11.51 -17.64
CA THR A 195 -27.13 -12.32 -16.47
C THR A 195 -28.55 -12.86 -16.57
N LEU A 196 -29.49 -12.02 -16.98
CA LEU A 196 -30.92 -12.29 -17.05
C LEU A 196 -31.37 -12.84 -18.41
N LYS A 197 -30.45 -13.08 -19.33
CA LYS A 197 -30.73 -13.61 -20.68
C LYS A 197 -31.63 -14.85 -20.68
N ALA A 198 -31.47 -15.74 -19.71
CA ALA A 198 -32.27 -16.96 -19.60
C ALA A 198 -33.73 -16.72 -19.17
N VAL A 199 -34.03 -15.56 -18.60
CA VAL A 199 -35.37 -15.17 -18.08
C VAL A 199 -35.98 -14.00 -18.85
N GLY A 200 -35.44 -13.65 -20.02
CA GLY A 200 -36.00 -12.61 -20.91
C GLY A 200 -35.16 -11.35 -21.06
N GLY A 201 -33.99 -11.26 -20.41
CA GLY A 201 -33.11 -10.08 -20.46
C GLY A 201 -33.48 -9.02 -19.43
N PHE A 202 -32.79 -7.87 -19.49
CA PHE A 202 -33.05 -6.72 -18.62
C PHE A 202 -33.87 -5.65 -19.36
N ASP A 203 -34.97 -5.19 -18.76
CA ASP A 203 -35.81 -4.13 -19.32
C ASP A 203 -35.29 -2.76 -18.87
N THR A 204 -34.83 -1.93 -19.82
CA THR A 204 -34.26 -0.60 -19.53
C THR A 204 -35.31 0.49 -19.39
N SER A 205 -36.57 0.24 -19.76
CA SER A 205 -37.60 1.29 -19.85
C SER A 205 -37.77 2.06 -18.53
N GLY A 206 -37.76 1.36 -17.39
CA GLY A 206 -37.82 2.00 -16.07
C GLY A 206 -36.55 2.76 -15.68
N LEU A 207 -35.39 2.42 -16.24
CA LEU A 207 -34.13 3.11 -15.98
C LEU A 207 -33.98 4.38 -16.82
N ASP A 208 -34.49 4.38 -18.04
CA ASP A 208 -34.43 5.51 -18.98
C ASP A 208 -35.25 6.72 -18.50
N GLU A 209 -36.28 6.48 -17.67
CA GLU A 209 -37.11 7.53 -17.06
C GLU A 209 -36.46 8.18 -15.82
N LEU A 210 -35.43 7.56 -15.25
CA LEU A 210 -34.77 8.04 -14.03
C LEU A 210 -33.65 9.04 -14.37
N PRO A 211 -33.53 10.17 -13.65
CA PRO A 211 -32.41 11.08 -13.82
C PRO A 211 -31.09 10.36 -13.49
N ASP A 212 -30.02 10.57 -14.25
CA ASP A 212 -28.68 10.06 -13.91
C ASP A 212 -27.96 11.06 -12.99
N PRO A 213 -27.80 10.76 -11.69
CA PRO A 213 -27.10 11.65 -10.76
C PRO A 213 -25.58 11.60 -10.92
N PHE A 214 -25.05 10.65 -11.71
CA PHE A 214 -23.61 10.39 -11.84
C PHE A 214 -23.18 10.48 -13.31
N PRO A 215 -22.68 11.65 -13.77
CA PRO A 215 -22.17 11.78 -15.13
C PRO A 215 -20.97 10.84 -15.35
N ASP A 216 -20.71 10.50 -16.61
CA ASP A 216 -19.56 9.67 -16.98
C ASP A 216 -18.25 10.22 -16.43
N GLY A 217 -17.46 9.33 -15.82
CA GLY A 217 -16.22 9.70 -15.14
C GLY A 217 -16.39 10.20 -13.70
N ALA A 218 -17.62 10.25 -13.17
CA ALA A 218 -17.85 10.49 -11.75
C ALA A 218 -17.11 9.45 -10.89
N THR A 219 -16.65 9.88 -9.72
CA THR A 219 -15.98 9.01 -8.74
C THR A 219 -16.78 8.98 -7.45
N THR A 220 -16.78 7.83 -6.80
CA THR A 220 -17.42 7.70 -5.49
C THR A 220 -16.58 8.40 -4.41
N PRO A 221 -17.22 9.05 -3.42
CA PRO A 221 -16.51 9.49 -2.23
C PRO A 221 -15.98 8.27 -1.48
N GLY A 222 -14.76 8.38 -0.96
CA GLY A 222 -14.09 7.30 -0.25
C GLY A 222 -12.61 7.59 -0.08
N LEU A 223 -11.89 6.62 0.47
CA LEU A 223 -10.45 6.73 0.65
C LEU A 223 -9.72 6.38 -0.65
N THR A 224 -8.78 7.23 -1.05
CA THR A 224 -7.86 6.95 -2.15
C THR A 224 -6.69 6.13 -1.63
N TRP A 225 -6.74 4.83 -1.88
CA TRP A 225 -5.64 3.92 -1.55
C TRP A 225 -4.58 3.94 -2.64
N ASN A 226 -3.43 4.53 -2.33
CA ASN A 226 -2.26 4.46 -3.20
C ASN A 226 -1.58 3.11 -3.10
N THR A 227 -0.77 2.76 -4.10
CA THR A 227 -0.03 1.49 -4.14
C THR A 227 1.45 1.74 -4.35
N LEU A 228 2.29 1.00 -3.63
CA LEU A 228 3.72 0.95 -3.86
C LEU A 228 4.17 -0.49 -4.12
N SER A 229 5.21 -0.67 -4.93
CA SER A 229 5.70 -1.98 -5.38
C SER A 229 7.16 -2.17 -5.00
N VAL A 230 7.47 -3.29 -4.36
CA VAL A 230 8.84 -3.68 -4.00
C VAL A 230 9.21 -4.94 -4.77
N ILE A 231 10.29 -4.85 -5.54
CA ILE A 231 10.84 -5.95 -6.31
C ILE A 231 11.84 -6.69 -5.43
N ARG A 232 11.60 -7.99 -5.25
CA ARG A 232 12.57 -8.91 -4.65
C ARG A 232 13.26 -9.66 -5.78
N PRO A 233 14.57 -9.43 -5.98
CA PRO A 233 15.30 -10.12 -7.03
C PRO A 233 15.27 -11.62 -6.77
N ALA A 234 15.17 -12.40 -7.84
CA ALA A 234 15.35 -13.84 -7.77
C ALA A 234 16.74 -14.20 -7.21
N ALA A 235 16.84 -15.33 -6.51
CA ALA A 235 18.15 -15.87 -6.17
C ALA A 235 18.92 -16.15 -7.47
N LYS A 236 20.23 -15.85 -7.51
CA LYS A 236 21.05 -16.01 -8.73
C LYS A 236 20.80 -17.37 -9.39
N GLY A 237 20.27 -17.34 -10.61
CA GLY A 237 19.99 -18.53 -11.42
C GLY A 237 18.72 -19.32 -11.07
N LYS A 238 17.84 -18.82 -10.18
CA LYS A 238 16.61 -19.53 -9.78
C LYS A 238 15.38 -18.61 -9.71
N GLY A 239 14.55 -18.69 -10.75
CA GLY A 239 13.19 -18.13 -10.77
C GLY A 239 13.07 -16.71 -11.33
N LYS A 240 11.85 -16.16 -11.28
CA LYS A 240 11.52 -14.78 -11.68
C LYS A 240 11.50 -13.88 -10.45
N ASP A 241 11.81 -12.61 -10.65
CA ASP A 241 11.66 -11.57 -9.62
C ASP A 241 10.23 -11.56 -9.08
N LYS A 242 10.10 -11.34 -7.78
CA LYS A 242 8.80 -11.31 -7.10
C LYS A 242 8.48 -9.88 -6.69
N THR A 243 7.36 -9.37 -7.19
CA THR A 243 6.85 -8.06 -6.78
C THR A 243 5.91 -8.22 -5.59
N ARG A 244 6.21 -7.54 -4.48
CA ARG A 244 5.27 -7.33 -3.38
C ARG A 244 4.64 -5.95 -3.54
N ARG A 245 3.31 -5.89 -3.52
CA ARG A 245 2.57 -4.63 -3.52
C ARG A 245 2.08 -4.32 -2.12
N TYR A 246 2.16 -3.05 -1.73
CA TYR A 246 1.57 -2.54 -0.51
C TYR A 246 0.58 -1.44 -0.86
N ARG A 247 -0.49 -1.33 -0.08
CA ARG A 247 -1.43 -0.21 -0.17
C ARG A 247 -1.18 0.76 0.97
N PHE A 248 -1.31 2.04 0.72
CA PHE A 248 -1.11 3.06 1.75
C PHE A 248 -2.14 4.18 1.66
N LEU A 249 -2.33 4.83 2.79
CA LEU A 249 -3.03 6.11 2.94
C LEU A 249 -2.02 7.13 3.45
N TYR A 250 -2.27 8.40 3.18
CA TYR A 250 -1.46 9.48 3.71
C TYR A 250 -2.33 10.57 4.34
N GLU A 251 -1.73 11.33 5.25
CA GLU A 251 -2.33 12.47 5.92
C GLU A 251 -1.29 13.59 6.01
N ALA A 252 -1.64 14.78 5.51
CA ALA A 252 -0.81 15.96 5.65
C ALA A 252 -1.03 16.57 7.05
N ASP A 253 0.01 16.56 7.87
CA ASP A 253 0.02 17.15 9.20
C ASP A 253 0.62 18.56 9.13
N LEU A 254 -0.25 19.56 9.15
CA LEU A 254 0.13 20.97 9.13
C LEU A 254 0.55 21.50 10.50
N GLU A 255 0.43 20.72 11.57
CA GLU A 255 1.00 21.10 12.87
C GLU A 255 2.51 20.84 12.90
N THR A 256 2.94 19.70 12.34
CA THR A 256 4.36 19.32 12.28
C THR A 256 5.06 19.66 10.97
N GLY A 257 4.28 19.97 9.94
CA GLY A 257 4.79 20.19 8.59
C GLY A 257 5.41 18.92 8.02
N ARG A 258 4.69 17.79 8.15
CA ARG A 258 5.09 16.49 7.61
C ARG A 258 3.88 15.75 7.03
N ILE A 259 4.15 14.71 6.24
CA ILE A 259 3.13 13.78 5.75
C ILE A 259 3.32 12.43 6.44
N ARG A 260 2.25 11.93 7.05
CA ARG A 260 2.15 10.59 7.63
C ARG A 260 1.70 9.61 6.56
N TYR A 261 2.44 8.52 6.36
CA TYR A 261 2.11 7.42 5.46
C TYR A 261 1.82 6.16 6.26
N ALA A 262 0.57 5.70 6.26
CA ALA A 262 0.17 4.42 6.85
C ALA A 262 0.15 3.33 5.77
N VAL A 263 1.19 2.49 5.76
CA VAL A 263 1.41 1.45 4.74
C VAL A 263 0.99 0.09 5.29
N ALA A 264 -0.13 -0.44 4.80
CA ALA A 264 -0.69 -1.71 5.26
C ALA A 264 0.29 -2.86 4.99
N GLY A 265 0.59 -3.69 6.00
CA GLY A 265 1.56 -4.79 5.85
C GLY A 265 3.01 -4.41 6.05
N PHE A 266 3.30 -3.12 6.31
CA PHE A 266 4.64 -2.57 6.42
C PHE A 266 4.82 -1.76 7.70
N GLY A 267 3.98 -0.76 7.98
CA GLY A 267 4.07 0.14 9.13
C GLY A 267 3.80 1.61 8.76
N VAL A 268 4.10 2.52 9.68
CA VAL A 268 3.97 3.98 9.47
C VAL A 268 5.33 4.61 9.14
N ILE A 269 5.34 5.55 8.19
CA ILE A 269 6.50 6.41 7.89
C ILE A 269 6.03 7.86 7.90
N TRP A 270 6.82 8.75 8.50
CA TRP A 270 6.66 10.20 8.32
C TRP A 270 7.72 10.74 7.38
N LEU A 271 7.32 11.61 6.45
CA LEU A 271 8.21 12.35 5.56
C LEU A 271 7.94 13.85 5.67
N GLY A 272 9.00 14.65 5.67
CA GLY A 272 8.90 16.11 5.55
C GLY A 272 10.27 16.75 5.60
N PRO A 273 10.37 18.08 5.54
CA PRO A 273 11.65 18.77 5.60
C PRO A 273 12.40 18.44 6.89
N ASP A 274 13.72 18.29 6.80
CA ASP A 274 14.53 18.10 7.99
C ASP A 274 14.70 19.40 8.78
N THR A 275 14.46 19.33 10.08
CA THR A 275 14.54 20.48 11.00
C THR A 275 15.92 21.14 10.96
N TYR A 276 16.98 20.36 10.75
CA TYR A 276 18.38 20.81 10.78
C TYR A 276 18.96 21.14 9.40
N ALA A 277 18.20 20.94 8.31
CA ALA A 277 18.63 21.34 6.97
C ALA A 277 18.81 22.86 6.84
N TYR A 278 18.10 23.62 7.66
CA TYR A 278 18.12 25.07 7.62
C TYR A 278 19.47 25.66 8.05
N GLY A 279 20.16 26.30 7.10
CA GLY A 279 21.50 26.87 7.28
C GLY A 279 22.66 25.93 6.93
N GLY A 280 22.36 24.70 6.51
CA GLY A 280 23.31 23.81 5.85
C GLY A 280 23.44 24.11 4.35
N SER A 281 24.32 23.37 3.67
CA SER A 281 24.53 23.49 2.22
C SER A 281 23.40 22.90 1.37
N ASP A 282 22.37 22.32 1.97
CA ASP A 282 21.32 21.56 1.29
C ASP A 282 19.99 21.71 2.03
N PRO A 283 19.14 22.70 1.64
CA PRO A 283 17.88 22.99 2.30
C PRO A 283 16.77 21.99 1.96
N ASP A 284 16.98 21.13 0.96
CA ASP A 284 15.95 20.24 0.39
C ASP A 284 15.97 18.83 1.01
N LYS A 285 16.73 18.65 2.09
CA LYS A 285 16.80 17.38 2.81
C LYS A 285 15.46 17.03 3.45
N LEU A 286 15.08 15.77 3.27
CA LEU A 286 13.90 15.18 3.89
C LEU A 286 14.30 14.32 5.08
N ARG A 287 13.51 14.41 6.14
CA ARG A 287 13.54 13.50 7.27
C ARG A 287 12.55 12.37 7.03
N VAL A 288 13.07 11.14 7.11
CA VAL A 288 12.29 9.89 7.07
C VAL A 288 12.27 9.32 8.47
N GLU A 289 11.11 9.29 9.10
CA GLU A 289 10.94 8.81 10.47
C GLU A 289 10.10 7.53 10.50
N TYR A 290 10.53 6.55 11.28
CA TYR A 290 9.97 5.20 11.28
C TYR A 290 9.01 4.99 12.46
N GLY A 291 7.75 4.72 12.12
CA GLY A 291 6.64 4.53 13.04
C GLY A 291 5.84 5.80 13.31
N ASP A 292 4.72 5.62 13.98
CA ASP A 292 3.72 6.63 14.27
C ASP A 292 4.09 7.41 15.53
N MET A 293 5.13 8.23 15.41
CA MET A 293 5.43 9.25 16.40
C MET A 293 4.70 10.53 16.04
N ARG A 294 3.68 10.87 16.84
CA ARG A 294 3.44 12.29 17.09
C ARG A 294 4.65 12.84 17.87
N PRO A 295 5.02 14.12 17.73
CA PRO A 295 6.16 14.69 18.44
C PRO A 295 5.98 14.51 19.96
N THR A 296 6.55 13.44 20.50
CA THR A 296 6.63 13.17 21.92
C THR A 296 8.06 13.39 22.37
N SER A 297 8.23 13.78 23.62
CA SER A 297 9.53 14.13 24.20
C SER A 297 10.43 12.92 24.52
N ASP A 298 10.01 11.67 24.22
CA ASP A 298 10.84 10.51 24.53
C ASP A 298 11.99 10.36 23.52
N TYR A 299 13.14 10.88 23.93
CA TYR A 299 14.40 10.77 23.19
C TYR A 299 14.76 9.33 22.82
N ARG A 300 14.31 8.32 23.59
CA ARG A 300 14.59 6.90 23.29
C ARG A 300 13.88 6.40 22.04
N ILE A 301 12.74 6.98 21.69
CA ILE A 301 12.03 6.62 20.46
C ILE A 301 12.65 7.37 19.28
N THR A 302 12.92 8.67 19.45
CA THR A 302 13.53 9.48 18.38
C THR A 302 14.95 9.04 18.03
N ASN A 303 15.74 8.58 19.00
CA ASN A 303 17.04 7.97 18.76
C ASN A 303 16.97 6.48 18.36
N GLY A 304 15.78 5.89 18.22
CA GLY A 304 15.61 4.48 17.82
C GLY A 304 16.05 3.44 18.85
N SER A 305 16.27 3.80 20.11
CA SER A 305 16.48 2.83 21.19
C SER A 305 15.22 2.03 21.51
N MET A 306 14.05 2.62 21.26
CA MET A 306 12.73 2.00 21.39
C MET A 306 11.95 2.11 20.07
N PRO A 307 11.07 1.15 19.77
CA PRO A 307 10.19 1.26 18.62
C PRO A 307 9.15 2.35 18.87
N ALA A 308 8.87 3.15 17.85
CA ALA A 308 7.65 3.93 17.81
C ALA A 308 6.43 3.01 17.61
N PRO A 309 5.22 3.42 18.02
CA PRO A 309 3.99 2.72 17.62
C PRO A 309 3.98 2.48 16.11
N HIS A 310 3.52 1.32 15.64
CA HIS A 310 3.48 0.99 14.19
C HIS A 310 4.81 1.14 13.44
N ALA A 311 5.95 1.07 14.13
CA ALA A 311 7.25 1.07 13.48
C ALA A 311 7.34 -0.07 12.46
N PRO A 312 7.89 0.18 11.25
CA PRO A 312 7.91 -0.84 10.23
C PRO A 312 8.67 -2.11 10.63
N VAL A 313 8.16 -3.27 10.22
CA VAL A 313 8.79 -4.57 10.46
C VAL A 313 9.10 -5.24 9.12
N VAL A 314 10.39 -5.36 8.81
CA VAL A 314 10.85 -5.90 7.53
C VAL A 314 11.76 -7.10 7.79
N TYR A 315 11.40 -8.27 7.27
CA TYR A 315 12.09 -9.54 7.52
C TYR A 315 12.31 -9.84 9.02
N GLY A 316 11.32 -9.49 9.86
CA GLY A 316 11.39 -9.67 11.32
C GLY A 316 12.23 -8.63 12.06
N ILE A 317 12.70 -7.58 11.36
CA ILE A 317 13.48 -6.49 11.95
C ILE A 317 12.60 -5.25 12.08
N THR A 318 12.37 -4.82 13.31
CA THR A 318 11.69 -3.56 13.62
C THR A 318 12.64 -2.38 13.40
N LEU A 319 12.22 -1.43 12.58
CA LEU A 319 12.96 -0.20 12.30
C LEU A 319 12.77 0.81 13.44
N GLY A 320 13.72 1.72 13.63
CA GLY A 320 13.61 2.73 14.68
C GLY A 320 14.30 4.05 14.33
N GLY A 321 13.86 5.12 14.99
CA GLY A 321 14.41 6.45 14.84
C GLY A 321 14.06 7.10 13.49
N TYR A 322 15.01 7.86 12.95
CA TYR A 322 14.86 8.55 11.67
C TYR A 322 16.16 8.51 10.86
N THR A 323 16.07 8.89 9.61
CA THR A 323 17.21 9.19 8.74
C THR A 323 16.92 10.47 7.96
N VAL A 324 17.99 11.17 7.57
CA VAL A 324 17.90 12.34 6.69
C VAL A 324 18.43 11.93 5.32
N VAL A 325 17.70 12.29 4.27
CA VAL A 325 18.04 11.96 2.89
C VAL A 325 17.98 13.21 2.03
N SER A 326 18.84 13.29 1.02
CA SER A 326 18.71 14.27 -0.05
C SER A 326 17.91 13.62 -1.19
N PRO A 327 16.74 14.15 -1.59
CA PRO A 327 15.86 13.52 -2.57
C PRO A 327 16.51 13.27 -3.94
N ASP A 328 17.45 14.11 -4.35
CA ASP A 328 18.23 14.02 -5.59
C ASP A 328 19.08 12.73 -5.66
N ARG A 329 19.56 12.25 -4.51
CA ARG A 329 20.39 11.04 -4.41
C ARG A 329 19.61 9.74 -4.47
N ARG A 330 18.27 9.79 -4.49
CA ARG A 330 17.45 8.55 -4.49
C ARG A 330 17.62 7.73 -5.77
N THR A 331 18.10 8.34 -6.86
CA THR A 331 18.40 7.70 -8.14
C THR A 331 19.78 7.06 -8.18
N GLU A 332 20.63 7.31 -7.19
CA GLU A 332 21.90 6.61 -7.06
C GLU A 332 21.62 5.10 -6.91
N ASP A 333 22.31 4.29 -7.72
CA ASP A 333 22.27 2.82 -7.62
C ASP A 333 22.82 2.30 -6.27
N SER A 334 23.36 3.21 -5.45
CA SER A 334 23.85 2.95 -4.12
C SER A 334 22.72 2.98 -3.10
N ARG A 335 22.34 1.82 -2.56
CA ARG A 335 21.46 1.70 -1.37
C ARG A 335 21.92 2.48 -0.13
N PHE A 336 23.13 3.03 -0.13
CA PHE A 336 23.67 3.81 0.98
C PHE A 336 23.18 5.27 1.00
N TRP A 337 22.37 5.69 0.01
CA TRP A 337 21.66 6.97 0.08
C TRP A 337 20.67 7.03 1.27
N LEU A 338 20.21 5.85 1.75
CA LEU A 338 19.32 5.70 2.89
C LEU A 338 19.99 4.90 4.02
N ASN A 339 20.15 5.53 5.18
CA ASN A 339 20.56 4.83 6.40
C ASN A 339 19.34 4.27 7.12
N VAL A 340 19.33 2.97 7.39
CA VAL A 340 18.22 2.30 8.06
C VAL A 340 18.72 1.60 9.30
N TRP A 341 18.12 1.94 10.43
CA TRP A 341 18.50 1.47 11.76
C TRP A 341 17.44 0.54 12.32
N ARG A 342 17.90 -0.45 13.09
CA ARG A 342 17.02 -1.31 13.86
C ARG A 342 16.84 -0.76 15.28
N VAL A 343 15.75 -1.14 15.92
CA VAL A 343 15.49 -0.80 17.32
C VAL A 343 16.59 -1.34 18.25
N GLY A 344 16.91 -0.57 19.31
CA GLY A 344 17.75 -1.01 20.44
C GLY A 344 19.25 -0.77 20.26
N SER A 345 19.68 -0.09 19.20
CA SER A 345 21.07 0.38 19.08
C SER A 345 21.19 1.48 18.04
N TYR A 346 21.63 2.67 18.46
CA TYR A 346 21.80 3.89 17.65
C TYR A 346 22.75 3.74 16.44
N HIS A 347 23.46 2.62 16.30
CA HIS A 347 24.46 2.40 15.24
C HIS A 347 24.39 1.03 14.58
N ARG A 348 23.39 0.19 14.90
CA ARG A 348 23.32 -1.13 14.28
C ARG A 348 22.45 -1.07 13.04
N SER A 349 23.13 -0.94 11.89
CA SER A 349 22.49 -1.02 10.59
C SER A 349 21.70 -2.33 10.44
N VAL A 350 20.60 -2.26 9.70
CA VAL A 350 19.90 -3.45 9.20
C VAL A 350 20.75 -4.19 8.14
N PRO A 351 20.48 -5.48 7.90
CA PRO A 351 21.05 -6.20 6.76
C PRO A 351 20.65 -5.56 5.43
N ASP A 352 21.53 -5.72 4.46
CA ASP A 352 21.38 -5.23 3.08
C ASP A 352 20.00 -5.44 2.47
N ALA A 353 19.48 -6.68 2.49
CA ALA A 353 18.18 -6.99 1.91
C ALA A 353 17.03 -6.20 2.57
N THR A 354 17.16 -5.90 3.87
CA THR A 354 16.19 -5.07 4.60
C THR A 354 16.31 -3.62 4.16
N ARG A 355 17.54 -3.09 4.07
CA ARG A 355 17.79 -1.72 3.59
C ARG A 355 17.27 -1.53 2.17
N ASP A 356 17.54 -2.47 1.27
CA ASP A 356 17.09 -2.41 -0.13
C ASP A 356 15.56 -2.40 -0.22
N HIS A 357 14.89 -3.21 0.62
CA HIS A 357 13.44 -3.22 0.70
C HIS A 357 12.89 -1.86 1.16
N VAL A 358 13.45 -1.30 2.24
CA VAL A 358 13.03 -0.01 2.79
C VAL A 358 13.33 1.13 1.82
N ALA A 359 14.49 1.12 1.16
CA ALA A 359 14.85 2.12 0.16
C ALA A 359 13.88 2.16 -1.02
N GLN A 360 13.42 1.00 -1.51
CA GLN A 360 12.39 0.94 -2.55
C GLN A 360 11.05 1.54 -2.11
N VAL A 361 10.64 1.30 -0.86
CA VAL A 361 9.42 1.89 -0.28
C VAL A 361 9.60 3.41 -0.15
N VAL A 362 10.66 3.85 0.52
CA VAL A 362 10.92 5.27 0.79
C VAL A 362 11.07 6.07 -0.51
N ARG A 363 11.72 5.51 -1.55
CA ARG A 363 11.82 6.17 -2.87
C ARG A 363 10.43 6.51 -3.43
N GLN A 364 9.51 5.55 -3.45
CA GLN A 364 8.15 5.76 -3.96
C GLN A 364 7.34 6.70 -3.07
N LEU A 365 7.57 6.69 -1.76
CA LEU A 365 6.93 7.66 -0.86
C LEU A 365 7.48 9.08 -1.07
N ILE A 366 8.77 9.25 -1.37
CA ILE A 366 9.36 10.54 -1.75
C ILE A 366 8.77 11.01 -3.08
N ASP A 367 8.66 10.14 -4.09
CA ASP A 367 8.04 10.50 -5.37
C ASP A 367 6.58 10.97 -5.16
N HIS A 368 5.82 10.29 -4.30
CA HIS A 368 4.47 10.74 -3.91
C HIS A 368 4.49 12.07 -3.13
N TYR A 369 5.41 12.24 -2.18
CA TYR A 369 5.56 13.48 -1.41
C TYR A 369 5.82 14.67 -2.34
N GLU A 370 6.70 14.50 -3.32
CA GLU A 370 7.05 15.55 -4.29
C GLU A 370 5.89 15.93 -5.20
N SER A 371 5.00 14.98 -5.54
CA SER A 371 3.79 15.20 -6.34
C SER A 371 2.55 15.57 -5.52
N CYS A 372 2.65 15.65 -4.19
CA CYS A 372 1.50 15.87 -3.32
C CYS A 372 0.97 17.30 -3.47
N PRO A 373 -0.33 17.51 -3.73
CA PRO A 373 -0.91 18.86 -3.82
C PRO A 373 -0.67 19.72 -2.57
N GLU A 374 -0.67 19.10 -1.39
CA GLU A 374 -0.52 19.73 -0.08
C GLU A 374 0.94 20.03 0.28
N ARG A 375 1.91 19.65 -0.56
CA ARG A 375 3.35 19.76 -0.25
C ARG A 375 3.76 21.18 0.16
N ALA A 376 3.31 22.20 -0.58
CA ALA A 376 3.67 23.59 -0.30
C ALA A 376 3.16 24.04 1.08
N ASP A 377 1.96 23.62 1.47
CA ASP A 377 1.38 23.94 2.77
C ASP A 377 2.10 23.22 3.91
N VAL A 378 2.48 21.95 3.69
CA VAL A 378 3.31 21.15 4.61
C VAL A 378 4.68 21.81 4.83
N GLU A 379 5.35 22.23 3.77
CA GLU A 379 6.65 22.91 3.86
C GLU A 379 6.55 24.28 4.56
N ALA A 380 5.49 25.04 4.27
CA ALA A 380 5.23 26.32 4.92
C ALA A 380 4.92 26.14 6.42
N ALA A 381 4.13 25.11 6.78
CA ALA A 381 3.87 24.74 8.16
C ALA A 381 5.17 24.38 8.92
N HIS A 382 6.01 23.55 8.31
CA HIS A 382 7.32 23.20 8.88
C HIS A 382 8.19 24.44 9.11
N ALA A 383 8.25 25.35 8.13
CA ALA A 383 9.02 26.58 8.23
C ALA A 383 8.52 27.48 9.38
N ARG A 384 7.19 27.62 9.53
CA ARG A 384 6.57 28.38 10.64
C ARG A 384 6.89 27.76 12.00
N LEU A 385 6.74 26.44 12.14
CA LEU A 385 7.01 25.71 13.38
C LEU A 385 8.42 25.96 13.91
N HIS A 386 9.42 25.92 13.01
CA HIS A 386 10.82 26.07 13.39
C HIS A 386 11.36 27.50 13.33
N ALA A 387 10.57 28.48 12.85
CA ALA A 387 11.00 29.87 12.75
C ALA A 387 11.53 30.46 14.07
N PRO A 388 10.90 30.25 15.25
CA PRO A 388 11.41 30.79 16.50
C PRO A 388 12.79 30.25 16.89
N GLN A 389 12.99 28.93 16.78
CA GLN A 389 14.28 28.30 17.05
C GLN A 389 15.36 28.82 16.09
N ARG A 390 15.04 28.88 14.80
CA ARG A 390 15.95 29.37 13.76
C ARG A 390 16.33 30.84 13.97
N ALA A 391 15.39 31.68 14.39
CA ALA A 391 15.66 33.07 14.74
C ALA A 391 16.62 33.17 15.94
N ALA A 392 16.44 32.34 16.97
CA ALA A 392 17.34 32.28 18.13
C ALA A 392 18.75 31.80 17.74
N GLU A 393 18.87 30.76 16.91
CA GLU A 393 20.16 30.27 16.40
C GLU A 393 20.89 31.32 15.54
N HIS A 394 20.16 32.06 14.70
CA HIS A 394 20.72 33.17 13.92
C HIS A 394 21.19 34.32 14.80
N ALA A 395 20.43 34.66 15.84
CA ALA A 395 20.83 35.68 16.81
C ALA A 395 22.12 35.28 17.56
N ASP A 396 22.23 34.02 17.99
CA ASP A 396 23.44 33.47 18.62
C ASP A 396 24.64 33.47 17.65
N LYS A 397 24.46 32.99 16.42
CA LYS A 397 25.50 33.03 15.37
C LYS A 397 25.96 34.46 15.10
N ALA A 398 25.03 35.41 14.99
CA ALA A 398 25.35 36.82 14.80
C ALA A 398 26.14 37.39 15.99
N ALA A 399 25.78 37.03 17.23
CA ALA A 399 26.53 37.44 18.41
C ALA A 399 27.97 36.90 18.40
N LYS A 400 28.15 35.60 18.07
CA LYS A 400 29.47 34.96 17.93
C LYS A 400 30.32 35.61 16.84
N LEU A 401 29.72 35.94 15.69
CA LEU A 401 30.42 36.61 14.60
C LEU A 401 30.86 38.03 14.98
N ARG A 402 30.00 38.80 15.66
CA ARG A 402 30.38 40.13 16.19
C ARG A 402 31.54 40.04 17.17
N ALA A 403 31.53 39.06 18.08
CA ALA A 403 32.65 38.84 19.00
C ALA A 403 33.95 38.50 18.25
N LYS A 404 33.88 37.64 17.23
CA LYS A 404 35.04 37.31 16.38
C LYS A 404 35.56 38.51 15.60
N MET A 405 34.67 39.36 15.08
CA MET A 405 35.07 40.60 14.41
C MET A 405 35.79 41.55 15.37
N ALA A 406 35.31 41.71 16.60
CA ALA A 406 35.96 42.53 17.60
C ALA A 406 37.36 42.01 17.98
N ASP A 407 37.53 40.70 18.14
CA ASP A 407 38.83 40.06 18.38
C ASP A 407 39.80 40.27 17.21
N LEU A 408 39.34 40.06 15.97
CA LEU A 408 40.17 40.28 14.78
C LEU A 408 40.56 41.75 14.62
N GLN A 409 39.65 42.67 14.93
CA GLN A 409 39.93 44.10 14.90
C GLN A 409 41.00 44.48 15.93
N ALA A 410 40.90 43.94 17.15
CA ALA A 410 41.90 44.17 18.19
C ALA A 410 43.29 43.65 17.79
N LYS A 411 43.35 42.47 17.15
CA LYS A 411 44.59 41.90 16.61
C LYS A 411 45.18 42.76 15.50
N LEU A 412 44.36 43.22 14.55
CA LEU A 412 44.81 44.09 13.48
C LEU A 412 45.42 45.38 14.04
N THR A 413 44.75 46.04 14.99
CA THR A 413 45.27 47.26 15.63
C THR A 413 46.58 47.02 16.38
N ALA A 414 46.75 45.85 17.01
CA ALA A 414 48.00 45.48 17.65
C ALA A 414 49.15 45.30 16.63
N GLU A 415 48.89 44.61 15.52
CA GLU A 415 49.86 44.43 14.44
C GLU A 415 50.23 45.75 13.75
N GLU A 416 49.25 46.63 13.49
CA GLU A 416 49.49 47.97 12.94
C GLU A 416 50.36 48.81 13.89
N SER A 417 50.10 48.73 15.20
CA SER A 417 50.90 49.41 16.22
C SER A 417 52.34 48.85 16.26
N ALA A 418 52.50 47.54 16.17
CA ALA A 418 53.81 46.88 16.12
C ALA A 418 54.58 47.26 14.85
N ALA A 419 53.91 47.27 13.69
CA ALA A 419 54.49 47.69 12.42
C ALA A 419 54.93 49.17 12.45
N ALA A 420 54.11 50.05 13.02
CA ALA A 420 54.46 51.47 13.20
C ALA A 420 55.68 51.64 14.11
N ALA A 421 55.77 50.88 15.21
CA ALA A 421 56.93 50.89 16.09
C ALA A 421 58.21 50.40 15.38
N GLN A 422 58.11 49.35 14.56
CA GLN A 422 59.24 48.86 13.75
C GLN A 422 59.68 49.88 12.70
N ALA A 423 58.74 50.53 12.01
CA ALA A 423 59.03 51.58 11.05
C ALA A 423 59.80 52.75 11.69
N ALA A 424 59.44 53.13 12.92
CA ALA A 424 60.14 54.17 13.67
C ALA A 424 61.60 53.80 14.00
N LEU A 425 61.89 52.51 14.28
CA LEU A 425 63.27 52.03 14.50
C LEU A 425 64.12 52.10 13.24
N ILE A 426 63.54 51.77 12.07
CA ILE A 426 64.22 51.85 10.79
C ILE A 426 64.57 53.31 10.44
N GLY A 427 63.64 54.23 10.64
CA GLY A 427 63.84 55.66 10.33
C GLY A 427 64.78 56.42 11.27
N GLY A 428 65.11 55.87 12.44
CA GLY A 428 66.01 56.48 13.43
C GLY A 428 67.49 56.10 13.31
N SER A 429 67.88 55.42 12.23
CA SER A 429 69.24 54.92 12.01
C SER A 429 70.06 55.72 10.96
N GLU A 430 69.59 56.93 10.60
CA GLU A 430 70.38 57.96 9.89
C GLU A 430 71.03 58.91 10.90
#